data_AF-A0A353SXJ7-F1
#
_entry.id   AF-A0A353SXJ7-F1
#
_cell.length_a   1.000
_cell.length_b   1.000
_cell.length_c   1.000
_cell.angle_alpha   90.00
_cell.angle_beta   90.00
_cell.angle_gamma   90.00
#
_symmetry.space_group_name_H-M   'P 1'
#
loop_
_entity.id
_entity.type
_entity.pdbx_description
1 polymer ?
#
loop_
_entity_poly.entity_id
_entity_poly.type
_entity_poly.pdbx_seq_one_letter_code
_entity_poly.pdbx_strand_id
1 'polypeptide(L)'
;MSFFRKLRAKRHWPKVTIDLSKPVHRLKLTLALVTVLIVAIGVLVGGIKGYDYTESSEFCGTTCHVMDPQYIRYEQSPHANVDCAQCHIGPGASFFVRSKIDGLRQVYATIFDTYSRPIKSPVQNLRPARETCETCHSPTNFKDNIVKTIQHYDDDAANTPIQTTLILKMGGSQESTGLIQGIHWHVSSEVYYIAADEQRQSMLWVGVRQADGTLKEFFSRDLIGMNQTDFLEQAQVDGKVRLMDCIDCHNRTAHNIPYPGQAVDQAIANGLISRNIPNIRARAVTLLGASYGSLDEANSAFDALAEEYSTNFSGKVASNPALSLVNAQLVAEAIETLKQLYVEDTFPEMRTDWVTNPNNEKHTPSLGCFRCHNDSFVSINSSDNQRDTISADCNLCHTVPITGRGSELLIEAPVIVGAAPASHDNYSWTITHRSTTEAQKQNCNQCHGQNFCNNGVCHNLSHPPDMLFTHAEEYKKTGEQVCYTCHQNITCVRCHPSGVIKNP
;
A
#
# COMPACT_ATOMS: atom_id res chain seq x y z
N MET A 1 8.68 65.82 50.99
CA MET A 1 8.71 64.35 50.80
C MET A 1 9.20 64.09 49.38
N SER A 2 10.49 64.17 49.05
CA SER A 2 11.53 63.16 49.28
C SER A 2 11.00 61.73 49.23
N PHE A 3 11.10 61.04 48.09
CA PHE A 3 11.42 59.61 47.97
C PHE A 3 11.61 59.28 46.47
N PHE A 4 12.59 58.45 46.14
CA PHE A 4 13.06 58.03 44.78
C PHE A 4 14.23 58.79 44.13
N ARG A 5 15.34 58.88 44.85
CA ARG A 5 16.67 58.97 44.23
C ARG A 5 17.10 57.57 43.78
N LYS A 6 16.92 57.25 42.49
CA LYS A 6 17.43 56.02 41.85
C LYS A 6 18.97 55.96 41.98
N LEU A 7 19.47 55.01 42.79
CA LEU A 7 20.86 54.55 42.73
C LEU A 7 21.07 53.81 41.40
N ARG A 8 21.52 54.53 40.37
CA ARG A 8 22.00 53.94 39.12
C ARG A 8 23.44 53.49 39.35
N ALA A 9 23.63 52.31 39.94
CA ALA A 9 24.95 51.70 40.07
C ALA A 9 25.50 51.44 38.64
N LYS A 10 26.47 52.26 38.21
CA LYS A 10 27.24 52.01 36.98
C LYS A 10 28.06 50.73 37.21
N ARG A 11 27.62 49.62 36.61
CA ARG A 11 28.37 48.36 36.58
C ARG A 11 29.63 48.59 35.74
N HIS A 12 30.75 48.93 36.39
CA HIS A 12 32.04 49.10 35.72
C HIS A 12 32.55 47.72 35.34
N TRP A 13 32.67 47.45 34.04
CA TRP A 13 33.29 46.23 33.57
C TRP A 13 34.78 46.29 33.91
N PRO A 14 35.37 45.21 34.47
CA PRO A 14 36.79 45.19 34.77
C PRO A 14 37.59 45.40 33.48
N LYS A 15 38.61 46.28 33.52
CA LYS A 15 39.54 46.45 32.41
C LYS A 15 40.39 45.18 32.29
N VAL A 16 40.10 44.36 31.28
CA VAL A 16 40.90 43.19 30.96
C VAL A 16 42.13 43.63 30.17
N THR A 17 43.33 43.35 30.69
CA THR A 17 44.60 43.62 29.99
C THR A 17 45.34 42.30 29.77
N ILE A 18 45.68 42.01 28.52
CA ILE A 18 46.41 40.80 28.11
C ILE A 18 47.82 41.25 27.74
N ASP A 19 48.82 40.74 28.45
CA ASP A 19 50.23 41.08 28.26
C ASP A 19 51.00 39.79 27.98
N LEU A 20 51.34 39.56 26.71
CA LEU A 20 51.97 38.33 26.26
C LEU A 20 53.42 38.17 26.73
N SER A 21 54.03 39.23 27.29
CA SER A 21 55.36 39.16 27.90
C SER A 21 55.32 38.41 29.24
N LYS A 22 54.17 38.39 29.94
CA LYS A 22 54.03 37.78 31.27
C LYS A 22 53.65 36.29 31.18
N PRO A 23 54.38 35.37 31.84
CA PRO A 23 54.07 33.93 31.80
C PRO A 23 52.67 33.60 32.36
N VAL A 24 52.21 34.31 33.38
CA VAL A 24 50.87 34.12 33.97
C VAL A 24 49.76 34.50 33.01
N HIS A 25 49.93 35.56 32.21
CA HIS A 25 48.93 35.99 31.22
C HIS A 25 48.90 35.03 30.03
N ARG A 26 50.06 34.51 29.60
CA ARG A 26 50.15 33.43 28.59
C ARG A 26 49.41 32.18 29.06
N LEU A 27 49.67 31.68 30.27
CA LEU A 27 48.97 30.50 30.81
C LEU A 27 47.45 30.71 30.92
N LYS A 28 47.00 31.85 31.46
CA LYS A 28 45.56 32.16 31.57
C LYS A 28 44.88 32.26 30.21
N LEU A 29 45.54 32.88 29.22
CA LEU A 29 45.04 32.95 27.85
C LEU A 29 44.98 31.56 27.21
N THR A 30 46.02 30.75 27.35
CA THR A 30 46.04 29.37 26.86
C THR A 30 44.92 28.54 27.49
N LEU A 31 44.74 28.59 28.81
CA LEU A 31 43.66 27.89 29.51
C LEU A 31 42.27 28.37 29.06
N ALA A 32 42.09 29.68 28.87
CA ALA A 32 40.83 30.22 28.36
C ALA A 32 40.54 29.75 26.93
N LEU A 33 41.53 29.79 26.04
CA LEU A 33 41.40 29.30 24.67
C LEU A 33 41.13 27.79 24.62
N VAL A 34 41.83 26.99 25.43
CA VAL A 34 41.58 25.55 25.56
C VAL A 34 40.17 25.29 26.08
N THR A 35 39.71 26.05 27.08
CA THR A 35 38.35 25.92 27.62
C THR A 35 37.30 26.25 26.56
N VAL A 36 37.47 27.35 25.83
CA VAL A 36 36.57 27.73 24.72
C VAL A 36 36.58 26.66 23.63
N LEU A 37 37.74 26.12 23.30
CA LEU A 37 37.86 25.04 22.31
C LEU A 37 37.12 23.78 22.77
N ILE A 38 37.30 23.35 24.03
CA ILE A 38 36.60 22.19 24.59
C ILE A 38 35.08 22.42 24.57
N VAL A 39 34.61 23.59 24.97
CA VAL A 39 33.18 23.93 24.93
C VAL A 39 32.66 23.96 23.50
N ALA A 40 33.39 24.56 22.56
CA ALA A 40 33.01 24.60 21.15
C ALA A 40 32.94 23.20 20.54
N ILE A 41 33.90 22.32 20.85
CA ILE A 41 33.87 20.91 20.47
C ILE A 41 32.67 20.21 21.09
N GLY A 42 32.41 20.43 22.39
CA GLY A 42 31.24 19.84 23.07
C GLY A 42 29.91 20.26 22.44
N VAL A 43 29.75 21.54 22.10
CA VAL A 43 28.56 22.06 21.39
C VAL A 43 28.45 21.46 19.99
N LEU A 44 29.56 21.36 19.26
CA LEU A 44 29.57 20.80 17.92
C LEU A 44 29.22 19.31 17.93
N VAL A 45 29.86 18.52 18.80
CA VAL A 45 29.59 17.09 18.95
C VAL A 45 28.16 16.85 19.45
N GLY A 46 27.70 17.63 20.44
CA GLY A 46 26.33 17.55 20.93
C GLY A 46 25.31 17.94 19.86
N GLY A 47 25.62 18.95 19.04
CA GLY A 47 24.80 19.38 17.91
C GLY A 47 24.67 18.29 16.84
N ILE A 48 25.78 17.64 16.47
CA ILE A 48 25.78 16.52 15.51
C ILE A 48 25.01 15.33 16.05
N LYS A 49 25.22 14.95 17.31
CA LYS A 49 24.48 13.84 17.92
C LYS A 49 22.99 14.12 18.07
N GLY A 50 22.63 15.35 18.43
CA GLY A 50 21.22 15.78 18.45
C GLY A 50 20.62 15.79 17.06
N TYR A 51 21.39 16.20 16.04
CA TYR A 51 20.99 16.14 14.65
C TYR A 51 20.69 14.70 14.23
N ASP A 52 21.66 13.78 14.35
CA ASP A 52 21.52 12.37 13.99
C ASP A 52 20.30 11.73 14.68
N TYR A 53 20.13 11.98 15.98
CA TYR A 53 19.00 11.45 16.73
C TYR A 53 17.66 11.96 16.20
N THR A 54 17.52 13.27 15.97
CA THR A 54 16.25 13.86 15.48
C THR A 54 15.93 13.57 14.01
N GLU A 55 16.76 12.79 13.32
CA GLU A 55 16.51 12.27 11.97
C GLU A 55 16.35 10.75 11.93
N SER A 56 16.62 10.07 13.05
CA SER A 56 16.46 8.63 13.19
C SER A 56 14.99 8.19 13.16
N SER A 57 14.78 6.94 12.76
CA SER A 57 13.47 6.29 12.87
C SER A 57 13.01 6.13 14.31
N GLU A 58 13.92 5.93 15.26
CA GLU A 58 13.60 5.85 16.70
C GLU A 58 12.94 7.14 17.18
N PHE A 59 13.53 8.30 16.90
CA PHE A 59 12.95 9.58 17.30
C PHE A 59 11.58 9.81 16.66
N CYS A 60 11.46 9.62 15.35
CA CYS A 60 10.21 9.86 14.63
C CYS A 60 9.10 8.90 15.07
N GLY A 61 9.44 7.63 15.30
CA GLY A 61 8.47 6.57 15.53
C GLY A 61 8.06 6.34 16.98
N THR A 62 8.96 6.58 17.94
CA THR A 62 8.73 6.20 19.35
C THR A 62 8.44 7.38 20.27
N THR A 63 8.78 8.61 19.86
CA THR A 63 8.61 9.79 20.71
C THR A 63 7.14 10.18 20.88
N CYS A 64 6.32 9.93 19.87
CA CYS A 64 4.92 10.36 19.81
C CYS A 64 4.02 9.18 19.41
N HIS A 65 3.04 8.82 20.27
CA HIS A 65 2.11 7.71 20.00
C HIS A 65 1.33 7.84 18.68
N VAL A 66 1.19 9.07 18.15
CA VAL A 66 0.46 9.31 16.89
C VAL A 66 1.18 8.70 15.68
N MET A 67 2.45 8.34 15.85
CA MET A 67 3.28 7.71 14.83
C MET A 67 3.27 6.19 14.91
N ASP A 68 2.65 5.58 15.92
CA ASP A 68 2.57 4.11 16.08
C ASP A 68 2.13 3.41 14.78
N PRO A 69 1.08 3.86 14.05
CA PRO A 69 0.69 3.22 12.80
C PRO A 69 1.78 3.27 11.72
N GLN A 70 2.57 4.34 11.69
CA GLN A 70 3.62 4.50 10.68
C GLN A 70 4.87 3.71 11.08
N TYR A 71 5.21 3.70 12.36
CA TYR A 71 6.41 3.06 12.90
C TYR A 71 6.30 1.53 12.89
N ILE A 72 5.20 0.97 13.39
CA ILE A 72 5.00 -0.49 13.41
C ILE A 72 5.03 -1.04 11.98
N ARG A 73 4.33 -0.38 11.03
CA ARG A 73 4.33 -0.82 9.63
C ARG A 73 5.69 -0.62 8.95
N TYR A 74 6.44 0.41 9.35
CA TYR A 74 7.81 0.66 8.89
C TYR A 74 8.76 -0.46 9.28
N GLU A 75 8.75 -0.89 10.55
CA GLU A 75 9.61 -1.96 11.07
C GLU A 75 9.37 -3.30 10.36
N GLN A 76 8.15 -3.53 9.88
CA GLN A 76 7.79 -4.73 9.12
C GLN A 76 7.99 -4.59 7.60
N SER A 77 8.46 -3.42 7.13
CA SER A 77 8.59 -3.15 5.71
C SER A 77 9.98 -3.52 5.16
N PRO A 78 10.13 -3.68 3.83
CA PRO A 78 11.45 -3.80 3.19
C PRO A 78 12.37 -2.59 3.41
N HIS A 79 11.83 -1.47 3.92
CA HIS A 79 12.55 -0.22 4.17
C HIS A 79 12.88 0.00 5.66
N ALA A 80 12.70 -1.00 6.54
CA ALA A 80 12.95 -0.89 7.98
C ALA A 80 14.38 -0.46 8.37
N ASN A 81 15.33 -0.48 7.44
CA ASN A 81 16.72 -0.05 7.64
C ASN A 81 17.05 1.30 6.96
N VAL A 82 16.04 2.01 6.46
CA VAL A 82 16.18 3.34 5.85
C VAL A 82 15.54 4.35 6.79
N ASP A 83 16.31 5.29 7.34
CA ASP A 83 15.77 6.27 8.30
C ASP A 83 14.61 7.07 7.71
N CYS A 84 13.61 7.40 8.55
CA CYS A 84 12.45 8.21 8.12
C CYS A 84 12.85 9.48 7.37
N ALA A 85 13.92 10.15 7.83
CA ALA A 85 14.42 11.40 7.24
C ALA A 85 14.91 11.24 5.78
N GLN A 86 15.42 10.06 5.40
CA GLN A 86 15.89 9.82 4.03
C GLN A 86 14.74 9.88 3.01
N CYS A 87 13.52 9.55 3.44
CA CYS A 87 12.31 9.67 2.64
C CYS A 87 11.55 10.99 2.86
N HIS A 88 11.42 11.43 4.11
CA HIS A 88 10.51 12.51 4.51
C HIS A 88 11.14 13.90 4.60
N ILE A 89 12.46 14.00 4.78
CA ILE A 89 13.16 15.28 5.00
C ILE A 89 14.03 15.63 3.79
N GLY A 90 14.70 14.66 3.17
CA GLY A 90 15.55 14.88 1.99
C GLY A 90 16.86 15.62 2.31
N PRO A 91 17.89 15.49 1.47
CA PRO A 91 19.21 16.05 1.74
C PRO A 91 19.25 17.58 1.52
N GLY A 92 20.11 18.26 2.28
CA GLY A 92 20.44 19.67 2.07
C GLY A 92 19.87 20.61 3.14
N ALA A 93 20.58 21.72 3.37
CA ALA A 93 20.29 22.64 4.48
C ALA A 93 18.90 23.31 4.40
N SER A 94 18.37 23.54 3.20
CA SER A 94 17.06 24.18 3.01
C SER A 94 15.90 23.26 3.45
N PHE A 95 15.95 21.99 3.05
CA PHE A 95 14.96 20.99 3.43
C PHE A 95 15.05 20.65 4.92
N PHE A 96 16.28 20.60 5.46
CA PHE A 96 16.50 20.50 6.90
C PHE A 96 15.76 21.61 7.66
N VAL A 97 16.00 22.88 7.34
CA VAL A 97 15.35 24.00 8.05
C VAL A 97 13.82 23.93 7.93
N ARG A 98 13.31 23.63 6.74
CA ARG A 98 11.87 23.46 6.51
C ARG A 98 11.29 22.34 7.38
N SER A 99 11.95 21.17 7.40
CA SER A 99 11.49 20.03 8.19
C SER A 99 11.45 20.32 9.69
N LYS A 100 12.39 21.09 10.23
CA LYS A 100 12.38 21.46 11.66
C LYS A 100 11.29 22.48 11.97
N ILE A 101 10.99 23.42 11.07
CA ILE A 101 9.84 24.33 11.20
C ILE A 101 8.52 23.56 11.14
N ASP A 102 8.39 22.63 10.21
CA ASP A 102 7.21 21.76 10.11
C ASP A 102 7.09 20.84 11.32
N GLY A 103 8.20 20.32 11.84
CA GLY A 103 8.27 19.55 13.07
C GLY A 103 7.77 20.33 14.28
N LEU A 104 8.09 21.62 14.41
CA LEU A 104 7.52 22.47 15.48
C LEU A 104 6.00 22.59 15.37
N ARG A 105 5.45 22.66 14.15
CA ARG A 105 3.99 22.67 13.93
C ARG A 105 3.37 21.33 14.30
N GLN A 106 4.04 20.22 13.97
CA GLN A 106 3.60 18.88 14.35
C GLN A 106 3.59 18.70 15.86
N VAL A 107 4.66 19.10 16.57
CA VAL A 107 4.73 19.08 18.03
C VAL A 107 3.59 19.90 18.64
N TYR A 108 3.34 21.11 18.13
CA TYR A 108 2.19 21.91 18.54
C TYR A 108 0.87 21.16 18.32
N ALA A 109 0.66 20.60 17.13
CA ALA A 109 -0.56 19.87 16.80
C ALA A 109 -0.76 18.65 17.70
N THR A 110 0.30 17.91 18.03
CA THR A 110 0.26 16.76 18.95
C THR A 110 -0.06 17.18 20.38
N ILE A 111 0.55 18.27 20.89
CA ILE A 111 0.30 18.77 22.25
C ILE A 111 -1.15 19.25 22.43
N PHE A 112 -1.71 19.90 21.40
CA PHE A 112 -3.05 20.49 21.44
C PHE A 112 -4.14 19.64 20.76
N ASP A 113 -3.80 18.41 20.33
CA ASP A 113 -4.70 17.46 19.62
C ASP A 113 -5.44 18.10 18.43
N THR A 114 -4.76 18.95 17.64
CA THR A 114 -5.35 19.68 16.51
C THR A 114 -5.10 19.03 15.14
N TYR A 115 -4.75 17.74 15.11
CA TYR A 115 -4.48 16.98 13.87
C TYR A 115 -5.67 16.11 13.46
N SER A 116 -5.66 15.63 12.21
CA SER A 116 -6.70 14.74 11.70
C SER A 116 -6.43 13.28 12.07
N ARG A 117 -7.49 12.51 12.27
CA ARG A 117 -7.46 11.05 12.45
C ARG A 117 -8.37 10.40 11.40
N PRO A 118 -7.85 9.65 10.42
CA PRO A 118 -6.43 9.39 10.16
C PRO A 118 -5.64 10.62 9.71
N ILE A 119 -4.31 10.53 9.80
CA ILE A 119 -3.42 11.55 9.21
C ILE A 119 -3.64 11.55 7.70
N LYS A 120 -3.93 12.72 7.13
CA LYS A 120 -4.22 12.84 5.70
C LYS A 120 -3.01 12.40 4.86
N SER A 121 -3.28 11.50 3.92
CA SER A 121 -2.35 11.01 2.90
C SER A 121 -2.90 11.33 1.51
N PRO A 122 -2.06 11.73 0.54
CA PRO A 122 -0.61 11.90 0.61
C PRO A 122 -0.18 13.17 1.37
N VAL A 123 1.02 13.11 1.96
CA VAL A 123 1.64 14.27 2.63
C VAL A 123 2.07 15.28 1.57
N GLN A 124 1.59 16.53 1.69
CA GLN A 124 1.74 17.55 0.64
C GLN A 124 3.14 18.18 0.56
N ASN A 125 3.95 18.07 1.63
CA ASN A 125 5.28 18.70 1.73
C ASN A 125 6.44 17.71 1.50
N LEU A 126 6.18 16.53 0.95
CA LEU A 126 7.22 15.59 0.59
C LEU A 126 8.05 16.10 -0.59
N ARG A 127 9.33 15.73 -0.63
CA ARG A 127 10.18 15.89 -1.82
C ARG A 127 9.53 15.17 -3.01
N PRO A 128 9.72 15.64 -4.27
CA PRO A 128 9.27 14.91 -5.44
C PRO A 128 9.74 13.44 -5.37
N ALA A 129 8.82 12.50 -5.56
CA ALA A 129 9.08 11.08 -5.30
C ALA A 129 10.29 10.57 -6.08
N ARG A 130 10.46 11.00 -7.34
CA ARG A 130 11.62 10.64 -8.17
C ARG A 130 12.95 10.99 -7.51
N GLU A 131 13.06 12.19 -6.96
CA GLU A 131 14.34 12.60 -6.35
C GLU A 131 14.67 11.86 -5.05
N THR A 132 13.67 11.24 -4.41
CA THR A 132 13.85 10.40 -3.21
C THR A 132 14.07 8.95 -3.61
N CYS A 133 13.10 8.35 -4.30
CA CYS A 133 13.10 6.94 -4.67
C CYS A 133 14.25 6.59 -5.61
N GLU A 134 14.59 7.48 -6.56
CA GLU A 134 15.58 7.16 -7.60
C GLU A 134 17.04 7.22 -7.11
N THR A 135 17.26 7.62 -5.85
CA THR A 135 18.59 7.52 -5.22
C THR A 135 19.00 6.08 -4.94
N CYS A 136 18.00 5.21 -4.71
CA CYS A 136 18.20 3.78 -4.42
C CYS A 136 17.59 2.87 -5.50
N HIS A 137 16.53 3.31 -6.18
CA HIS A 137 15.84 2.57 -7.24
C HIS A 137 16.10 3.18 -8.62
N SER A 138 16.09 2.40 -9.68
CA SER A 138 16.24 2.92 -11.06
C SER A 138 15.07 2.45 -11.90
N PRO A 139 13.94 3.18 -11.90
CA PRO A 139 12.77 2.84 -12.72
C PRO A 139 13.03 3.09 -14.21
N THR A 140 13.99 3.96 -14.54
CA THR A 140 14.48 4.24 -15.89
C THR A 140 15.34 3.11 -16.48
N ASN A 141 15.73 2.12 -15.68
CA ASN A 141 16.37 0.91 -16.16
C ASN A 141 15.31 -0.19 -16.30
N PHE A 142 15.22 -0.75 -17.50
CA PHE A 142 14.33 -1.86 -17.80
C PHE A 142 14.44 -2.97 -16.75
N LYS A 143 13.30 -3.31 -16.14
CA LYS A 143 13.20 -4.41 -15.18
C LYS A 143 12.61 -5.64 -15.86
N ASP A 144 13.27 -6.77 -15.66
CA ASP A 144 12.74 -8.06 -16.05
C ASP A 144 11.39 -8.31 -15.37
N ASN A 145 10.60 -9.15 -16.02
CA ASN A 145 9.34 -9.57 -15.46
C ASN A 145 9.55 -10.42 -14.20
N ILE A 146 8.68 -10.25 -13.21
CA ILE A 146 8.81 -10.92 -11.91
C ILE A 146 7.78 -12.04 -11.83
N VAL A 147 8.22 -13.26 -11.52
CA VAL A 147 7.30 -14.34 -11.14
C VAL A 147 6.86 -14.11 -9.70
N LYS A 148 5.55 -14.00 -9.49
CA LYS A 148 4.95 -13.84 -8.18
C LYS A 148 4.07 -15.04 -7.88
N THR A 149 4.35 -15.69 -6.75
CA THR A 149 3.51 -16.76 -6.20
C THR A 149 2.81 -16.24 -4.96
N ILE A 150 1.49 -16.35 -4.94
CA ILE A 150 0.61 -15.90 -3.88
C ILE A 150 -0.01 -17.13 -3.25
N GLN A 151 0.17 -17.28 -1.94
CA GLN A 151 -0.47 -18.30 -1.13
C GLN A 151 -1.75 -17.70 -0.53
N HIS A 152 -2.85 -18.42 -0.64
CA HIS A 152 -4.16 -18.09 -0.10
C HIS A 152 -4.76 -19.35 0.53
N TYR A 153 -5.78 -19.21 1.36
CA TYR A 153 -6.52 -20.34 1.92
C TYR A 153 -8.03 -20.12 1.73
N ASP A 154 -8.80 -21.17 1.50
CA ASP A 154 -10.26 -21.04 1.43
C ASP A 154 -10.88 -20.83 2.81
N ASP A 155 -12.08 -20.26 2.82
CA ASP A 155 -12.94 -20.13 4.00
C ASP A 155 -13.67 -21.44 4.37
N ASP A 156 -13.22 -22.58 3.84
CA ASP A 156 -13.80 -23.90 4.13
C ASP A 156 -13.26 -24.52 5.43
N ALA A 157 -13.90 -25.61 5.88
CA ALA A 157 -13.52 -26.28 7.11
C ALA A 157 -12.11 -26.88 7.10
N ALA A 158 -11.50 -27.07 5.93
CA ALA A 158 -10.14 -27.58 5.79
C ALA A 158 -9.11 -26.44 5.69
N ASN A 159 -9.57 -25.20 5.56
CA ASN A 159 -8.78 -24.05 5.14
C ASN A 159 -7.93 -24.42 3.91
N THR A 160 -8.58 -24.89 2.85
CA THR A 160 -7.90 -25.51 1.68
C THR A 160 -6.89 -24.54 1.07
N PRO A 161 -5.60 -24.92 0.91
CA PRO A 161 -4.60 -24.02 0.35
C PRO A 161 -4.87 -23.77 -1.14
N ILE A 162 -4.78 -22.51 -1.54
CA ILE A 162 -4.76 -22.05 -2.92
C ILE A 162 -3.37 -21.45 -3.18
N GLN A 163 -2.80 -21.78 -4.32
CA GLN A 163 -1.59 -21.14 -4.80
C GLN A 163 -1.84 -20.55 -6.19
N THR A 164 -1.49 -19.29 -6.35
CA THR A 164 -1.64 -18.57 -7.61
C THR A 164 -0.29 -18.02 -8.03
N THR A 165 0.18 -18.41 -9.22
CA THR A 165 1.44 -17.93 -9.79
C THR A 165 1.17 -17.13 -11.05
N LEU A 166 1.81 -15.97 -11.17
CA LEU A 166 1.69 -15.08 -12.32
C LEU A 166 3.03 -14.39 -12.62
N ILE A 167 3.20 -13.94 -13.85
CA ILE A 167 4.32 -13.09 -14.25
C ILE A 167 3.84 -11.64 -14.28
N LEU A 168 4.41 -10.78 -13.44
CA LEU A 168 4.24 -9.33 -13.48
C LEU A 168 5.12 -8.72 -14.56
N LYS A 169 4.53 -7.91 -15.43
CA LYS A 169 5.21 -7.21 -16.53
C LYS A 169 5.79 -5.89 -16.05
N MET A 170 6.96 -5.94 -15.42
CA MET A 170 7.57 -4.75 -14.79
C MET A 170 7.98 -3.72 -15.84
N GLY A 171 8.83 -4.11 -16.79
CA GLY A 171 9.32 -3.24 -17.86
C GLY A 171 10.01 -1.98 -17.34
N GLY A 172 9.87 -0.89 -18.07
CA GLY A 172 10.57 0.39 -17.88
C GLY A 172 11.13 0.90 -19.20
N SER A 173 12.04 1.87 -19.11
CA SER A 173 12.79 2.35 -20.27
C SER A 173 14.05 1.51 -20.49
N GLN A 174 14.36 1.19 -21.75
CA GLN A 174 15.62 0.56 -22.14
C GLN A 174 16.38 1.50 -23.08
N GLU A 175 17.40 2.19 -22.58
CA GLU A 175 18.13 3.20 -23.36
C GLU A 175 18.77 2.64 -24.63
N SER A 176 19.30 1.41 -24.58
CA SER A 176 20.00 0.80 -25.73
C SER A 176 19.11 0.49 -26.92
N THR A 177 17.81 0.30 -26.69
CA THR A 177 16.82 -0.07 -27.73
C THR A 177 15.77 1.02 -27.94
N GLY A 178 15.67 2.00 -27.03
CA GLY A 178 14.59 2.99 -26.99
C GLY A 178 13.24 2.41 -26.57
N LEU A 179 13.18 1.15 -26.13
CA LEU A 179 11.93 0.48 -25.78
C LEU A 179 11.41 0.97 -24.43
N ILE A 180 10.13 1.37 -24.39
CA ILE A 180 9.42 1.72 -23.14
C ILE A 180 8.14 0.90 -23.06
N GLN A 181 8.04 0.01 -22.08
CA GLN A 181 6.91 -0.91 -21.93
C GLN A 181 6.72 -1.38 -20.49
N GLY A 182 5.68 -2.19 -20.24
CA GLY A 182 5.35 -2.74 -18.92
C GLY A 182 4.77 -1.70 -17.96
N ILE A 183 4.59 -2.07 -16.70
CA ILE A 183 3.96 -1.22 -15.67
C ILE A 183 4.78 0.07 -15.45
N HIS A 184 6.11 0.01 -15.47
CA HIS A 184 6.97 1.19 -15.30
C HIS A 184 6.99 2.15 -16.49
N TRP A 185 6.26 1.85 -17.58
CA TRP A 185 6.02 2.82 -18.65
C TRP A 185 5.46 4.15 -18.10
N HIS A 186 4.61 4.10 -17.07
CA HIS A 186 3.98 5.27 -16.45
C HIS A 186 4.97 6.28 -15.84
N VAL A 187 6.14 5.79 -15.39
CA VAL A 187 7.21 6.63 -14.84
C VAL A 187 8.37 6.78 -15.82
N SER A 188 8.23 6.28 -17.05
CA SER A 188 9.19 6.48 -18.14
C SER A 188 8.61 7.37 -19.26
N SER A 189 7.31 7.63 -19.22
CA SER A 189 6.56 8.50 -20.12
C SER A 189 5.90 9.64 -19.35
N GLU A 190 5.50 10.72 -20.02
CA GLU A 190 4.78 11.81 -19.38
C GLU A 190 3.27 11.51 -19.33
N VAL A 191 2.84 10.92 -18.21
CA VAL A 191 1.44 10.65 -17.91
C VAL A 191 0.95 11.66 -16.89
N TYR A 192 -0.08 12.41 -17.22
CA TYR A 192 -0.72 13.38 -16.35
C TYR A 192 -2.10 12.89 -15.92
N TYR A 193 -2.56 13.32 -14.76
CA TYR A 193 -3.91 13.02 -14.29
C TYR A 193 -4.48 14.14 -13.42
N ILE A 194 -5.81 14.12 -13.28
CA ILE A 194 -6.57 14.92 -12.30
C ILE A 194 -7.41 13.94 -11.47
N ALA A 195 -7.30 14.04 -10.15
CA ALA A 195 -8.09 13.24 -9.21
C ALA A 195 -9.31 14.01 -8.67
N ALA A 196 -10.37 13.29 -8.32
CA ALA A 196 -11.58 13.86 -7.70
C ALA A 196 -11.43 14.03 -6.18
N ASP A 197 -10.59 13.23 -5.55
CA ASP A 197 -10.42 13.15 -4.09
C ASP A 197 -8.97 13.39 -3.65
N GLU A 198 -8.80 13.79 -2.39
CA GLU A 198 -7.48 14.08 -1.80
C GLU A 198 -6.55 12.84 -1.78
N GLN A 199 -7.10 11.62 -1.59
CA GLN A 199 -6.32 10.38 -1.55
C GLN A 199 -5.94 9.83 -2.92
N ARG A 200 -6.39 10.50 -4.00
CA ARG A 200 -6.14 10.12 -5.39
C ARG A 200 -6.63 8.70 -5.70
N GLN A 201 -7.82 8.35 -5.21
CA GLN A 201 -8.43 7.04 -5.44
C GLN A 201 -9.47 7.05 -6.58
N SER A 202 -9.95 8.22 -6.97
CA SER A 202 -10.88 8.45 -8.08
C SER A 202 -10.28 9.44 -9.07
N MET A 203 -10.25 9.07 -10.35
CA MET A 203 -9.65 9.86 -11.42
C MET A 203 -10.75 10.51 -12.25
N LEU A 204 -10.50 11.73 -12.72
CA LEU A 204 -11.42 12.48 -13.58
C LEU A 204 -10.91 12.56 -15.02
N TRP A 205 -9.60 12.72 -15.17
CA TRP A 205 -8.93 12.89 -16.46
C TRP A 205 -7.53 12.28 -16.44
N VAL A 206 -7.10 11.77 -17.59
CA VAL A 206 -5.75 11.27 -17.84
C VAL A 206 -5.25 11.82 -19.17
N GLY A 207 -4.05 12.40 -19.19
CA GLY A 207 -3.39 12.90 -20.39
C GLY A 207 -2.06 12.19 -20.62
N VAL A 208 -1.82 11.68 -21.81
CA VAL A 208 -0.57 11.00 -22.17
C VAL A 208 0.15 11.77 -23.27
N ARG A 209 1.35 12.26 -22.99
CA ARG A 209 2.20 12.89 -24.01
C ARG A 209 2.59 11.86 -25.06
N GLN A 210 2.31 12.17 -26.32
CA GLN A 210 2.71 11.37 -27.47
C GLN A 210 4.10 11.77 -27.96
N ALA A 211 4.71 10.93 -28.80
CA ALA A 211 6.05 11.17 -29.34
C ALA A 211 6.14 12.43 -30.23
N ASP A 212 5.03 12.87 -30.82
CA ASP A 212 4.92 14.10 -31.61
C ASP A 212 4.73 15.37 -30.75
N GLY A 213 4.72 15.22 -29.42
CA GLY A 213 4.50 16.30 -28.45
C GLY A 213 3.04 16.60 -28.15
N THR A 214 2.09 16.02 -28.88
CA THR A 214 0.66 16.18 -28.61
C THR A 214 0.25 15.47 -27.31
N LEU A 215 -0.88 15.89 -26.72
CA LEU A 215 -1.43 15.27 -25.53
C LEU A 215 -2.66 14.45 -25.93
N LYS A 216 -2.63 13.14 -25.73
CA LYS A 216 -3.80 12.27 -25.90
C LYS A 216 -4.58 12.25 -24.59
N GLU A 217 -5.81 12.74 -24.64
CA GLU A 217 -6.62 13.00 -23.45
C GLU A 217 -7.75 11.99 -23.31
N PHE A 218 -7.95 11.50 -22.10
CA PHE A 218 -9.02 10.60 -21.73
C PHE A 218 -9.81 11.18 -20.57
N PHE A 219 -11.13 11.19 -20.72
CA PHE A 219 -12.04 11.70 -19.72
C PHE A 219 -12.83 10.56 -19.11
N SER A 220 -13.05 10.62 -17.80
CA SER A 220 -14.01 9.73 -17.14
C SER A 220 -15.40 9.88 -17.77
N ARG A 221 -16.17 8.79 -17.78
CA ARG A 221 -17.52 8.77 -18.36
C ARG A 221 -18.43 9.88 -17.82
N ASP A 222 -18.26 10.24 -16.55
CA ASP A 222 -19.08 11.24 -15.87
C ASP A 222 -18.79 12.68 -16.34
N LEU A 223 -17.64 12.91 -17.02
CA LEU A 223 -17.31 14.18 -17.67
C LEU A 223 -17.73 14.23 -19.15
N ILE A 224 -18.31 13.15 -19.69
CA ILE A 224 -18.78 13.13 -21.08
C ILE A 224 -20.01 14.03 -21.20
N GLY A 225 -19.88 15.12 -21.96
CA GLY A 225 -20.93 16.13 -22.16
C GLY A 225 -20.75 17.41 -21.33
N MET A 226 -19.72 17.49 -20.50
CA MET A 226 -19.29 18.74 -19.87
C MET A 226 -18.37 19.54 -20.79
N ASN A 227 -18.19 20.85 -20.53
CA ASN A 227 -17.16 21.63 -21.21
C ASN A 227 -15.76 21.20 -20.71
N GLN A 228 -15.15 20.29 -21.44
CA GLN A 228 -13.86 19.66 -21.10
C GLN A 228 -12.70 20.66 -21.13
N THR A 229 -12.74 21.64 -22.04
CA THR A 229 -11.69 22.67 -22.16
C THR A 229 -11.65 23.55 -20.91
N ASP A 230 -12.80 24.11 -20.50
CA ASP A 230 -12.88 24.95 -19.29
C ASP A 230 -12.46 24.18 -18.04
N PHE A 231 -12.84 22.89 -17.94
CA PHE A 231 -12.45 22.03 -16.83
C PHE A 231 -10.92 21.88 -16.72
N LEU A 232 -10.24 21.63 -17.84
CA LEU A 232 -8.79 21.46 -17.85
C LEU A 232 -8.03 22.76 -17.60
N GLU A 233 -8.45 23.85 -18.22
CA GLU A 233 -7.86 25.17 -18.01
C GLU A 233 -7.98 25.58 -16.53
N GLN A 234 -9.15 25.40 -15.93
CA GLN A 234 -9.34 25.69 -14.51
C GLN A 234 -8.49 24.76 -13.63
N ALA A 235 -8.42 23.46 -13.95
CA ALA A 235 -7.60 22.52 -13.19
C ALA A 235 -6.10 22.85 -13.27
N GLN A 236 -5.63 23.38 -14.39
CA GLN A 236 -4.24 23.85 -14.53
C GLN A 236 -3.99 25.10 -13.68
N VAL A 237 -4.89 26.08 -13.72
CA VAL A 237 -4.82 27.29 -12.88
C VAL A 237 -4.83 26.94 -11.39
N ASP A 238 -5.65 25.96 -11.00
CA ASP A 238 -5.73 25.46 -9.62
C ASP A 238 -4.54 24.57 -9.21
N GLY A 239 -3.63 24.23 -10.14
CA GLY A 239 -2.51 23.32 -9.87
C GLY A 239 -2.93 21.87 -9.58
N LYS A 240 -4.09 21.45 -10.07
CA LYS A 240 -4.66 20.09 -9.87
C LYS A 240 -4.14 19.07 -10.89
N VAL A 241 -3.57 19.52 -12.01
CA VAL A 241 -2.92 18.64 -12.99
C VAL A 241 -1.61 18.13 -12.42
N ARG A 242 -1.49 16.81 -12.29
CA ARG A 242 -0.32 16.16 -11.72
C ARG A 242 0.37 15.28 -12.74
N LEU A 243 1.70 15.35 -12.78
CA LEU A 243 2.52 14.34 -13.44
C LEU A 243 2.58 13.10 -12.54
N MET A 244 2.34 11.93 -13.12
CA MET A 244 2.42 10.65 -12.43
C MET A 244 3.85 10.36 -12.00
N ASP A 245 4.02 9.92 -10.75
CA ASP A 245 5.32 9.56 -10.20
C ASP A 245 5.28 8.22 -9.44
N CYS A 246 6.40 7.85 -8.81
CA CYS A 246 6.55 6.58 -8.11
C CYS A 246 5.48 6.37 -7.01
N ILE A 247 5.09 7.41 -6.28
CA ILE A 247 4.19 7.27 -5.12
C ILE A 247 2.72 7.15 -5.54
N ASP A 248 2.37 7.49 -6.78
CA ASP A 248 1.01 7.28 -7.29
C ASP A 248 0.69 5.79 -7.46
N CYS A 249 1.73 4.95 -7.61
CA CYS A 249 1.64 3.48 -7.64
C CYS A 249 2.15 2.83 -6.34
N HIS A 250 3.32 3.22 -5.84
CA HIS A 250 3.92 2.70 -4.61
C HIS A 250 3.56 3.56 -3.39
N ASN A 251 2.28 3.81 -3.17
CA ASN A 251 1.82 4.76 -2.15
C ASN A 251 1.95 4.26 -0.69
N ARG A 252 2.32 2.99 -0.49
CA ARG A 252 2.41 2.32 0.81
C ARG A 252 3.71 1.53 1.01
N THR A 253 4.80 1.94 0.38
CA THR A 253 6.05 1.16 0.34
C THR A 253 6.63 0.79 1.72
N ALA A 254 6.53 1.70 2.69
CA ALA A 254 7.00 1.48 4.07
C ALA A 254 5.88 1.40 5.10
N HIS A 255 4.64 1.74 4.73
CA HIS A 255 3.52 1.89 5.67
C HIS A 255 2.29 1.10 5.21
N ASN A 256 2.50 -0.03 4.53
CA ASN A 256 1.40 -0.88 4.07
C ASN A 256 0.76 -1.59 5.25
N ILE A 257 -0.55 -1.37 5.43
CA ILE A 257 -1.41 -2.17 6.29
C ILE A 257 -2.04 -3.27 5.43
N PRO A 258 -1.74 -4.56 5.68
CA PRO A 258 -2.39 -5.65 4.95
C PRO A 258 -3.88 -5.69 5.29
N TYR A 259 -4.69 -6.15 4.34
CA TYR A 259 -6.09 -6.43 4.64
C TYR A 259 -6.19 -7.76 5.41
N PRO A 260 -7.25 -7.99 6.20
CA PRO A 260 -7.37 -9.14 7.11
C PRO A 260 -7.09 -10.50 6.45
N GLY A 261 -7.63 -10.73 5.25
CA GLY A 261 -7.38 -11.97 4.50
C GLY A 261 -5.89 -12.23 4.27
N GLN A 262 -5.14 -11.23 3.80
CA GLN A 262 -3.70 -11.36 3.58
C GLN A 262 -2.93 -11.61 4.88
N ALA A 263 -3.28 -10.90 5.96
CA ALA A 263 -2.62 -11.08 7.26
C ALA A 263 -2.83 -12.50 7.81
N VAL A 264 -4.06 -13.00 7.75
CA VAL A 264 -4.42 -14.35 8.19
C VAL A 264 -3.76 -15.42 7.30
N ASP A 265 -3.79 -15.25 5.98
CA ASP A 265 -3.16 -16.19 5.05
C ASP A 265 -1.65 -16.30 5.31
N GLN A 266 -0.99 -15.17 5.57
CA GLN A 266 0.44 -15.15 5.93
C GLN A 266 0.70 -15.80 7.30
N ALA A 267 -0.16 -15.57 8.29
CA ALA A 267 -0.06 -16.21 9.61
C ALA A 267 -0.26 -17.73 9.53
N ILE A 268 -1.18 -18.22 8.70
CA ILE A 268 -1.36 -19.66 8.45
C ILE A 268 -0.15 -20.23 7.71
N ALA A 269 0.33 -19.56 6.66
CA ALA A 269 1.49 -20.01 5.88
C ALA A 269 2.77 -20.11 6.72
N ASN A 270 2.95 -19.20 7.68
CA ASN A 270 4.08 -19.20 8.61
C ASN A 270 3.89 -20.14 9.81
N GLY A 271 2.75 -20.82 9.93
CA GLY A 271 2.45 -21.74 11.02
C GLY A 271 2.12 -21.07 12.36
N LEU A 272 1.88 -19.75 12.38
CA LEU A 272 1.44 -19.01 13.56
C LEU A 272 -0.03 -19.31 13.89
N ILE A 273 -0.86 -19.51 12.85
CA ILE A 273 -2.22 -20.03 12.98
C ILE A 273 -2.26 -21.43 12.37
N SER A 274 -2.66 -22.41 13.17
CA SER A 274 -2.74 -23.79 12.70
C SER A 274 -3.92 -24.01 11.75
N ARG A 275 -3.61 -24.44 10.52
CA ARG A 275 -4.60 -24.83 9.50
C ARG A 275 -5.53 -25.97 9.95
N ASN A 276 -5.14 -26.73 10.99
CA ASN A 276 -5.92 -27.85 11.49
C ASN A 276 -7.15 -27.41 12.30
N ILE A 277 -7.27 -26.12 12.62
CA ILE A 277 -8.45 -25.55 13.28
C ILE A 277 -9.53 -25.32 12.19
N PRO A 278 -10.69 -25.99 12.26
CA PRO A 278 -11.67 -25.91 11.19
C PRO A 278 -12.24 -24.49 10.99
N ASN A 279 -12.31 -24.02 9.74
CA ASN A 279 -12.81 -22.69 9.37
C ASN A 279 -12.09 -21.51 10.05
N ILE A 280 -10.90 -21.72 10.61
CA ILE A 280 -10.20 -20.68 11.37
C ILE A 280 -9.89 -19.46 10.52
N ARG A 281 -9.61 -19.67 9.22
CA ARG A 281 -9.35 -18.58 8.31
C ARG A 281 -10.55 -17.64 8.19
N ALA A 282 -11.71 -18.18 7.84
CA ALA A 282 -12.95 -17.41 7.70
C ALA A 282 -13.26 -16.62 8.97
N ARG A 283 -13.10 -17.27 10.14
CA ARG A 283 -13.40 -16.66 11.42
C ARG A 283 -12.41 -15.56 11.80
N ALA A 284 -11.11 -15.82 11.59
CA ALA A 284 -10.05 -14.84 11.81
C ALA A 284 -10.22 -13.60 10.92
N VAL A 285 -10.51 -13.79 9.63
CA VAL A 285 -10.74 -12.69 8.68
C VAL A 285 -11.95 -11.86 9.09
N THR A 286 -13.04 -12.50 9.52
CA THR A 286 -14.24 -11.82 10.01
C THR A 286 -13.95 -10.97 11.25
N LEU A 287 -13.22 -11.53 12.21
CA LEU A 287 -12.88 -10.86 13.46
C LEU A 287 -11.92 -9.68 13.23
N LEU A 288 -10.83 -9.88 12.48
CA LEU A 288 -9.89 -8.80 12.16
C LEU A 288 -10.49 -7.73 11.23
N GLY A 289 -11.52 -8.08 10.45
CA GLY A 289 -12.24 -7.14 9.59
C GLY A 289 -13.35 -6.36 10.30
N ALA A 290 -13.69 -6.70 11.54
CA ALA A 290 -14.73 -6.04 12.31
C ALA A 290 -14.25 -4.69 12.88
N SER A 291 -15.20 -3.80 13.14
CA SER A 291 -14.94 -2.52 13.81
C SER A 291 -15.19 -2.64 15.30
N TYR A 292 -14.19 -2.30 16.11
CA TYR A 292 -14.25 -2.31 17.56
C TYR A 292 -14.01 -0.89 18.09
N GLY A 293 -14.67 -0.52 19.19
CA GLY A 293 -14.52 0.78 19.83
C GLY A 293 -13.27 0.91 20.69
N SER A 294 -12.67 -0.23 21.10
CA SER A 294 -11.44 -0.27 21.89
C SER A 294 -10.66 -1.57 21.68
N LEU A 295 -9.39 -1.59 22.11
CA LEU A 295 -8.58 -2.80 22.11
C LEU A 295 -9.16 -3.88 23.04
N ASP A 296 -9.73 -3.49 24.18
CA ASP A 296 -10.34 -4.45 25.12
C ASP A 296 -11.58 -5.14 24.53
N GLU A 297 -12.36 -4.40 23.75
CA GLU A 297 -13.51 -4.96 23.03
C GLU A 297 -13.06 -5.95 21.94
N ALA A 298 -12.03 -5.60 21.17
CA ALA A 298 -11.45 -6.50 20.18
C ALA A 298 -10.89 -7.78 20.83
N ASN A 299 -10.11 -7.63 21.91
CA ASN A 299 -9.56 -8.76 22.66
C ASN A 299 -10.65 -9.68 23.21
N SER A 300 -11.72 -9.11 23.77
CA SER A 300 -12.87 -9.89 24.26
C SER A 300 -13.56 -10.67 23.14
N ALA A 301 -13.69 -10.08 21.96
CA ALA A 301 -14.24 -10.76 20.79
C ALA A 301 -13.34 -11.89 20.28
N PHE A 302 -12.01 -11.72 20.35
CA PHE A 302 -11.07 -12.78 20.00
C PHE A 302 -11.08 -13.91 21.05
N ASP A 303 -11.14 -13.59 22.34
CA ASP A 303 -11.21 -14.58 23.42
C ASP A 303 -12.47 -15.44 23.34
N ALA A 304 -13.58 -14.88 22.85
CA ALA A 304 -14.82 -15.61 22.60
C ALA A 304 -14.67 -16.77 21.59
N LEU A 305 -13.62 -16.78 20.76
CA LEU A 305 -13.31 -17.92 19.88
C LEU A 305 -13.13 -19.22 20.66
N ALA A 306 -12.51 -19.17 21.84
CA ALA A 306 -12.28 -20.38 22.63
C ALA A 306 -13.60 -21.05 23.01
N GLU A 307 -14.58 -20.25 23.43
CA GLU A 307 -15.93 -20.73 23.74
C GLU A 307 -16.66 -21.21 22.48
N GLU A 308 -16.59 -20.46 21.38
CA GLU A 308 -17.18 -20.82 20.09
C GLU A 308 -16.68 -22.19 19.59
N TYR A 309 -15.37 -22.42 19.64
CA TYR A 309 -14.78 -23.70 19.23
C TYR A 309 -15.11 -24.83 20.20
N SER A 310 -15.17 -24.56 21.50
CA SER A 310 -15.54 -25.56 22.51
C SER A 310 -17.00 -26.04 22.36
N THR A 311 -17.91 -25.15 21.96
CA THR A 311 -19.35 -25.43 21.82
C THR A 311 -19.67 -26.05 20.46
N ASN A 312 -19.26 -25.42 19.36
CA ASN A 312 -19.67 -25.79 18.00
C ASN A 312 -18.93 -27.01 17.42
N PHE A 313 -17.72 -27.33 17.92
CA PHE A 313 -16.91 -28.45 17.40
C PHE A 313 -16.79 -29.64 18.36
N SER A 314 -17.50 -29.59 19.50
CA SER A 314 -17.61 -30.66 20.48
C SER A 314 -17.90 -32.05 19.87
N GLY A 315 -18.70 -32.12 18.80
CA GLY A 315 -19.07 -33.37 18.11
C GLY A 315 -17.99 -34.06 17.28
N LYS A 316 -16.97 -33.33 16.76
CA LYS A 316 -15.79 -33.93 16.07
C LYS A 316 -14.63 -34.21 17.04
N VAL A 317 -14.66 -33.55 18.20
CA VAL A 317 -13.65 -33.62 19.27
C VAL A 317 -13.91 -34.79 20.24
N ALA A 318 -15.17 -35.21 20.40
CA ALA A 318 -15.58 -36.24 21.35
C ALA A 318 -15.00 -37.66 21.10
N SER A 319 -14.43 -37.95 19.93
CA SER A 319 -13.89 -39.27 19.60
C SER A 319 -12.43 -39.47 20.05
N ASN A 320 -11.71 -38.42 20.47
CA ASN A 320 -10.33 -38.53 20.96
C ASN A 320 -9.95 -37.37 21.92
N PRO A 321 -9.84 -37.63 23.24
CA PRO A 321 -9.51 -36.61 24.25
C PRO A 321 -8.16 -35.91 24.05
N ALA A 322 -7.17 -36.58 23.45
CA ALA A 322 -5.87 -35.96 23.15
C ALA A 322 -5.98 -34.93 22.01
N LEU A 323 -6.84 -35.19 21.01
CA LEU A 323 -7.16 -34.21 19.95
C LEU A 323 -7.96 -33.01 20.49
N SER A 324 -8.76 -33.20 21.56
CA SER A 324 -9.46 -32.09 22.23
C SER A 324 -8.53 -31.09 22.88
N LEU A 325 -7.51 -31.57 23.62
CA LEU A 325 -6.55 -30.71 24.31
C LEU A 325 -5.62 -30.02 23.32
N VAL A 326 -5.16 -30.74 22.29
CA VAL A 326 -4.36 -30.17 21.19
C VAL A 326 -5.16 -29.08 20.47
N ASN A 327 -6.43 -29.31 20.16
CA ASN A 327 -7.25 -28.29 19.50
C ASN A 327 -7.48 -27.05 20.38
N ALA A 328 -7.68 -27.20 21.69
CA ALA A 328 -7.81 -26.07 22.60
C ALA A 328 -6.53 -25.22 22.65
N GLN A 329 -5.36 -25.86 22.68
CA GLN A 329 -4.08 -25.17 22.63
C GLN A 329 -3.87 -24.44 21.30
N LEU A 330 -4.17 -25.09 20.17
CA LEU A 330 -4.07 -24.47 18.85
C LEU A 330 -4.99 -23.25 18.72
N VAL A 331 -6.21 -23.31 19.27
CA VAL A 331 -7.14 -22.18 19.29
C VAL A 331 -6.60 -21.05 20.16
N ALA A 332 -6.02 -21.34 21.33
CA ALA A 332 -5.41 -20.33 22.18
C ALA A 332 -4.23 -19.62 21.49
N GLU A 333 -3.36 -20.37 20.80
CA GLU A 333 -2.25 -19.82 20.00
C GLU A 333 -2.76 -18.95 18.85
N ALA A 334 -3.83 -19.38 18.19
CA ALA A 334 -4.48 -18.58 17.14
C ALA A 334 -5.05 -17.28 17.71
N ILE A 335 -5.71 -17.31 18.87
CA ILE A 335 -6.27 -16.11 19.53
C ILE A 335 -5.16 -15.10 19.83
N GLU A 336 -4.05 -15.53 20.41
CA GLU A 336 -2.92 -14.63 20.70
C GLU A 336 -2.31 -14.05 19.42
N THR A 337 -2.22 -14.85 18.36
CA THR A 337 -1.80 -14.36 17.04
C THR A 337 -2.78 -13.32 16.49
N LEU A 338 -4.10 -13.52 16.63
CA LEU A 338 -5.09 -12.53 16.18
C LEU A 338 -5.02 -11.22 16.97
N LYS A 339 -4.82 -11.28 18.28
CA LYS A 339 -4.57 -10.08 19.11
C LYS A 339 -3.34 -9.32 18.63
N GLN A 340 -2.25 -10.03 18.35
CA GLN A 340 -1.03 -9.43 17.83
C GLN A 340 -1.26 -8.77 16.45
N LEU A 341 -1.86 -9.48 15.50
CA LEU A 341 -2.18 -8.93 14.19
C LEU A 341 -3.06 -7.68 14.30
N TYR A 342 -4.03 -7.68 15.21
CA TYR A 342 -4.93 -6.54 15.40
C TYR A 342 -4.18 -5.28 15.83
N VAL A 343 -3.27 -5.36 16.81
CA VAL A 343 -2.49 -4.19 17.26
C VAL A 343 -1.43 -3.74 16.26
N GLU A 344 -1.03 -4.60 15.33
CA GLU A 344 -0.05 -4.29 14.27
C GLU A 344 -0.69 -3.74 12.99
N ASP A 345 -1.97 -4.02 12.75
CA ASP A 345 -2.65 -3.68 11.50
C ASP A 345 -3.84 -2.73 11.67
N THR A 346 -4.39 -2.60 12.88
CA THR A 346 -5.55 -1.74 13.15
C THR A 346 -5.25 -0.78 14.29
N PHE A 347 -5.40 0.51 14.03
CA PHE A 347 -5.07 1.57 14.97
C PHE A 347 -6.31 2.44 15.28
N PRO A 348 -7.19 2.02 16.20
CA PRO A 348 -8.45 2.70 16.48
C PRO A 348 -8.26 4.17 16.89
N GLU A 349 -7.26 4.46 17.71
CA GLU A 349 -6.97 5.83 18.16
C GLU A 349 -6.65 6.77 16.99
N MET A 350 -5.90 6.27 16.02
CA MET A 350 -5.55 7.02 14.81
C MET A 350 -6.56 6.83 13.68
N ARG A 351 -7.64 6.06 13.88
CA ARG A 351 -8.64 5.70 12.86
C ARG A 351 -7.98 5.24 11.55
N THR A 352 -6.93 4.44 11.70
CA THR A 352 -6.03 4.02 10.62
C THR A 352 -6.09 2.51 10.52
N ASP A 353 -6.45 2.01 9.35
CA ASP A 353 -6.63 0.60 9.02
C ASP A 353 -6.40 0.36 7.51
N TRP A 354 -6.61 -0.86 7.05
CA TRP A 354 -6.48 -1.23 5.63
C TRP A 354 -7.50 -0.53 4.70
N VAL A 355 -8.64 -0.07 5.23
CA VAL A 355 -9.70 0.60 4.44
C VAL A 355 -9.31 2.06 4.19
N THR A 356 -8.84 2.74 5.23
CA THR A 356 -8.38 4.13 5.20
C THR A 356 -7.00 4.27 4.56
N ASN A 357 -6.26 3.17 4.37
CA ASN A 357 -4.94 3.14 3.74
C ASN A 357 -4.90 2.24 2.50
N PRO A 358 -5.58 2.62 1.40
CA PRO A 358 -5.55 1.85 0.17
C PRO A 358 -4.12 1.72 -0.36
N ASN A 359 -3.79 0.56 -0.93
CA ASN A 359 -2.50 0.28 -1.57
C ASN A 359 -2.68 0.24 -3.10
N ASN A 360 -1.89 1.00 -3.83
CA ASN A 360 -2.03 1.17 -5.26
C ASN A 360 -1.25 0.14 -6.10
N GLU A 361 -0.42 -0.70 -5.48
CA GLU A 361 0.41 -1.73 -6.15
C GLU A 361 -0.37 -3.00 -6.53
N LYS A 362 -1.63 -3.08 -6.11
CA LYS A 362 -2.53 -4.22 -6.30
C LYS A 362 -3.95 -3.75 -6.53
N HIS A 363 -4.74 -4.60 -7.17
CA HIS A 363 -6.16 -4.34 -7.46
C HIS A 363 -7.12 -5.12 -6.54
N THR A 364 -6.62 -5.56 -5.39
CA THR A 364 -7.43 -6.17 -4.32
C THR A 364 -6.76 -5.91 -2.97
N PRO A 365 -7.49 -5.39 -1.96
CA PRO A 365 -8.90 -4.99 -2.00
C PRO A 365 -9.15 -3.60 -2.62
N SER A 366 -8.12 -2.77 -2.74
CA SER A 366 -8.16 -1.44 -3.40
C SER A 366 -8.20 -1.56 -4.93
N LEU A 367 -8.58 -0.48 -5.62
CA LEU A 367 -8.65 -0.48 -7.10
C LEU A 367 -7.27 -0.53 -7.78
N GLY A 368 -6.22 0.04 -7.16
CA GLY A 368 -4.88 0.05 -7.74
C GLY A 368 -4.84 0.70 -9.12
N CYS A 369 -4.29 0.01 -10.11
CA CYS A 369 -4.22 0.48 -11.50
C CYS A 369 -5.60 0.73 -12.14
N PHE A 370 -6.64 0.03 -11.66
CA PHE A 370 -8.01 0.16 -12.19
C PHE A 370 -8.69 1.50 -11.87
N ARG A 371 -8.02 2.39 -11.12
CA ARG A 371 -8.41 3.81 -11.03
C ARG A 371 -8.45 4.49 -12.40
N CYS A 372 -7.57 4.09 -13.31
CA CYS A 372 -7.54 4.57 -14.70
C CYS A 372 -7.91 3.47 -15.72
N HIS A 373 -7.49 2.23 -15.46
CA HIS A 373 -7.69 1.08 -16.37
C HIS A 373 -9.06 0.42 -16.18
N ASN A 374 -10.13 1.00 -16.72
CA ASN A 374 -11.48 0.55 -16.42
C ASN A 374 -12.46 0.60 -17.60
N ASP A 375 -11.96 0.77 -18.82
CA ASP A 375 -12.71 0.97 -20.07
C ASP A 375 -13.66 2.20 -20.07
N SER A 376 -13.74 2.94 -18.96
CA SER A 376 -14.67 4.06 -18.76
C SER A 376 -14.00 5.42 -18.98
N PHE A 377 -12.66 5.44 -19.08
CA PHE A 377 -11.90 6.57 -19.57
C PHE A 377 -11.89 6.57 -21.09
N VAL A 378 -12.42 7.62 -21.69
CA VAL A 378 -12.69 7.68 -23.13
C VAL A 378 -12.01 8.88 -23.76
N SER A 379 -11.38 8.65 -24.92
CA SER A 379 -10.92 9.68 -25.83
C SER A 379 -11.75 9.60 -27.10
N ILE A 380 -12.23 10.74 -27.60
CA ILE A 380 -12.99 10.82 -28.85
C ILE A 380 -12.15 11.63 -29.83
N ASN A 381 -11.76 10.99 -30.94
CA ASN A 381 -11.12 11.72 -32.03
C ASN A 381 -12.21 12.41 -32.86
N SER A 382 -12.24 13.73 -32.80
CA SER A 382 -13.23 14.57 -33.51
C SER A 382 -13.16 14.47 -35.04
N SER A 383 -12.07 13.92 -35.60
CA SER A 383 -11.85 13.85 -37.04
C SER A 383 -12.49 12.61 -37.69
N ASP A 384 -12.63 11.51 -36.96
CA ASP A 384 -13.14 10.22 -37.48
C ASP A 384 -14.19 9.56 -36.57
N ASN A 385 -14.58 10.22 -35.47
CA ASN A 385 -15.47 9.68 -34.43
C ASN A 385 -14.99 8.36 -33.82
N GLN A 386 -13.69 8.02 -33.95
CA GLN A 386 -13.15 6.84 -33.28
C GLN A 386 -13.06 7.09 -31.78
N ARG A 387 -13.42 6.04 -31.04
CA ARG A 387 -13.43 6.02 -29.58
C ARG A 387 -12.28 5.14 -29.11
N ASP A 388 -11.33 5.76 -28.43
CA ASP A 388 -10.29 5.06 -27.69
C ASP A 388 -10.63 5.02 -26.21
N THR A 389 -10.20 3.96 -25.52
CA THR A 389 -10.39 3.83 -24.07
C THR A 389 -9.12 3.37 -23.37
N ILE A 390 -9.00 3.67 -22.07
CA ILE A 390 -7.97 3.06 -21.25
C ILE A 390 -8.44 1.67 -20.84
N SER A 391 -7.89 0.66 -21.51
CA SER A 391 -8.31 -0.75 -21.35
C SER A 391 -8.10 -1.27 -19.93
N ALA A 392 -9.06 -2.09 -19.48
CA ALA A 392 -9.02 -2.87 -18.23
C ALA A 392 -8.45 -4.29 -18.41
N ASP A 393 -7.85 -4.61 -19.55
CA ASP A 393 -7.32 -5.94 -19.83
C ASP A 393 -6.20 -6.33 -18.85
N CYS A 394 -6.33 -7.49 -18.19
CA CYS A 394 -5.36 -7.90 -17.17
C CYS A 394 -3.96 -8.18 -17.75
N ASN A 395 -3.88 -8.59 -19.02
CA ASN A 395 -2.61 -8.86 -19.72
C ASN A 395 -1.71 -7.63 -19.88
N LEU A 396 -2.23 -6.41 -19.67
CA LEU A 396 -1.41 -5.20 -19.66
C LEU A 396 -0.38 -5.23 -18.52
N CYS A 397 -0.77 -5.80 -17.37
CA CYS A 397 0.03 -5.79 -16.15
C CYS A 397 0.67 -7.14 -15.86
N HIS A 398 -0.02 -8.25 -16.11
CA HIS A 398 0.47 -9.58 -15.77
C HIS A 398 -0.09 -10.69 -16.66
N THR A 399 0.55 -11.86 -16.67
CA THR A 399 0.01 -13.03 -17.40
C THR A 399 -1.25 -13.58 -16.76
N VAL A 400 -1.98 -14.46 -17.47
CA VAL A 400 -3.06 -15.22 -16.83
C VAL A 400 -2.52 -15.92 -15.57
N PRO A 401 -3.12 -15.71 -14.39
CA PRO A 401 -2.68 -16.41 -13.20
C PRO A 401 -2.93 -17.92 -13.35
N ILE A 402 -1.90 -18.71 -13.06
CA ILE A 402 -1.99 -20.16 -12.95
C ILE A 402 -2.32 -20.45 -11.50
N THR A 403 -3.46 -21.09 -11.25
CA THR A 403 -3.97 -21.29 -9.89
C THR A 403 -4.28 -22.76 -9.64
N GLY A 404 -4.01 -23.24 -8.43
CA GLY A 404 -4.26 -24.60 -8.00
C GLY A 404 -4.81 -24.65 -6.57
N ARG A 405 -5.60 -25.69 -6.27
CA ARG A 405 -6.33 -25.86 -5.01
C ARG A 405 -6.02 -27.20 -4.35
N GLY A 406 -5.70 -27.18 -3.06
CA GLY A 406 -5.51 -28.39 -2.26
C GLY A 406 -4.39 -29.30 -2.78
N SER A 407 -4.72 -30.55 -3.11
CA SER A 407 -3.78 -31.51 -3.71
C SER A 407 -3.62 -31.35 -5.22
N GLU A 408 -4.45 -30.52 -5.87
CA GLU A 408 -4.39 -30.20 -7.31
C GLU A 408 -3.49 -28.98 -7.57
N LEU A 409 -2.52 -28.70 -6.70
CA LEU A 409 -1.55 -27.62 -6.91
C LEU A 409 -0.82 -27.86 -8.24
N LEU A 410 -1.06 -26.95 -9.18
CA LEU A 410 -0.48 -27.02 -10.52
C LEU A 410 0.96 -26.53 -10.48
N ILE A 411 1.89 -27.41 -10.84
CA ILE A 411 3.27 -27.03 -11.12
C ILE A 411 3.39 -26.86 -12.63
N GLU A 412 2.99 -25.69 -13.13
CA GLU A 412 3.31 -25.26 -14.48
C GLU A 412 4.38 -24.17 -14.38
N ALA A 413 5.49 -24.34 -15.11
CA ALA A 413 6.50 -23.29 -15.20
C ALA A 413 5.97 -22.22 -16.15
N PRO A 414 5.72 -20.98 -15.69
CA PRO A 414 5.32 -19.92 -16.58
C PRO A 414 6.58 -19.48 -17.35
N VAL A 415 6.91 -20.18 -18.43
CA VAL A 415 7.99 -19.76 -19.34
C VAL A 415 7.34 -19.36 -20.65
N ILE A 416 7.24 -18.05 -20.85
CA ILE A 416 6.86 -17.52 -22.17
C ILE A 416 8.10 -17.63 -23.06
N VAL A 417 8.10 -18.61 -23.97
CA VAL A 417 9.06 -18.71 -25.07
C VAL A 417 8.36 -18.41 -26.38
N GLY A 418 8.84 -17.40 -27.10
CA GLY A 418 8.26 -16.95 -28.38
C GLY A 418 7.14 -15.91 -28.24
N ALA A 419 6.51 -15.57 -29.36
CA ALA A 419 5.37 -14.66 -29.38
C ALA A 419 4.10 -15.40 -28.92
N ALA A 420 3.33 -14.78 -28.03
CA ALA A 420 2.02 -15.29 -27.67
C ALA A 420 1.08 -15.26 -28.91
N PRO A 421 0.20 -16.25 -29.09
CA PRO A 421 -0.79 -16.21 -30.16
C PRO A 421 -1.83 -15.11 -29.88
N ALA A 422 -2.46 -14.60 -30.94
CA ALA A 422 -3.44 -13.50 -30.87
C ALA A 422 -4.62 -13.76 -29.91
N SER A 423 -4.88 -15.01 -29.56
CA SER A 423 -5.83 -15.37 -28.50
C SER A 423 -5.49 -14.81 -27.12
N HIS A 424 -4.25 -14.37 -26.90
CA HIS A 424 -3.78 -13.74 -25.65
C HIS A 424 -3.85 -12.21 -25.68
N ASP A 425 -4.31 -11.61 -26.78
CA ASP A 425 -4.40 -10.16 -26.93
C ASP A 425 -5.61 -9.58 -26.18
N ASN A 426 -6.68 -10.38 -25.97
CA ASN A 426 -7.91 -9.96 -25.30
C ASN A 426 -8.17 -10.80 -24.05
N TYR A 427 -8.18 -10.16 -22.89
CA TYR A 427 -8.24 -10.86 -21.62
C TYR A 427 -9.66 -11.04 -21.07
N SER A 428 -10.68 -10.49 -21.74
CA SER A 428 -12.06 -10.92 -21.51
C SER A 428 -12.24 -12.42 -21.74
N TRP A 429 -11.27 -13.11 -22.34
CA TRP A 429 -11.22 -14.58 -22.46
C TRP A 429 -11.49 -15.30 -21.14
N THR A 430 -10.97 -14.85 -19.99
CA THR A 430 -11.28 -15.49 -18.68
C THR A 430 -12.79 -15.57 -18.38
N ILE A 431 -13.60 -14.71 -18.99
CA ILE A 431 -15.06 -14.69 -18.87
C ILE A 431 -15.75 -15.20 -20.15
N THR A 432 -15.17 -14.97 -21.32
CA THR A 432 -15.76 -15.30 -22.63
C THR A 432 -15.38 -16.69 -23.14
N HIS A 433 -14.42 -17.38 -22.52
CA HIS A 433 -13.96 -18.70 -22.95
C HIS A 433 -15.01 -19.80 -22.80
N ARG A 434 -16.15 -19.53 -22.14
CA ARG A 434 -17.29 -20.45 -22.07
C ARG A 434 -17.80 -20.91 -23.45
N SER A 435 -17.59 -20.11 -24.50
CA SER A 435 -17.96 -20.45 -25.88
C SER A 435 -16.81 -21.05 -26.69
N THR A 436 -15.70 -21.38 -26.04
CA THR A 436 -14.54 -22.01 -26.69
C THR A 436 -14.93 -23.41 -27.15
N THR A 437 -14.78 -23.68 -28.43
CA THR A 437 -15.01 -24.99 -29.03
C THR A 437 -13.93 -25.99 -28.60
N GLU A 438 -14.23 -27.29 -28.69
CA GLU A 438 -13.25 -28.33 -28.37
C GLU A 438 -11.98 -28.22 -29.24
N ALA A 439 -12.11 -27.84 -30.51
CA ALA A 439 -10.97 -27.59 -31.40
C ALA A 439 -10.09 -26.42 -30.91
N GLN A 440 -10.72 -25.33 -30.45
CA GLN A 440 -9.98 -24.21 -29.86
C GLN A 440 -9.30 -24.59 -28.54
N LYS A 441 -9.95 -25.41 -27.71
CA LYS A 441 -9.36 -25.96 -26.48
C LYS A 441 -8.14 -26.83 -26.79
N GLN A 442 -8.23 -27.69 -27.81
CA GLN A 442 -7.10 -28.50 -28.27
C GLN A 442 -5.92 -27.66 -28.77
N ASN A 443 -6.19 -26.51 -29.40
CA ASN A 443 -5.14 -25.56 -29.79
C ASN A 443 -4.45 -24.94 -28.56
N CYS A 444 -5.21 -24.58 -27.52
CA CYS A 444 -4.63 -24.09 -26.26
C CYS A 444 -3.75 -25.16 -25.60
N ASN A 445 -4.18 -26.43 -25.63
CA ASN A 445 -3.45 -27.56 -25.05
C ASN A 445 -2.11 -27.87 -25.76
N GLN A 446 -1.81 -27.24 -26.91
CA GLN A 446 -0.51 -27.39 -27.56
C GLN A 446 0.60 -26.66 -26.79
N CYS A 447 0.24 -25.63 -26.03
CA CYS A 447 1.18 -24.81 -25.25
C CYS A 447 0.88 -24.89 -23.74
N HIS A 448 -0.37 -25.05 -23.35
CA HIS A 448 -0.83 -25.10 -21.96
C HIS A 448 -1.13 -26.54 -21.53
N GLY A 449 -0.88 -26.87 -20.26
CA GLY A 449 -1.27 -28.17 -19.72
C GLY A 449 -2.79 -28.31 -19.65
N GLN A 450 -3.33 -29.54 -19.78
CA GLN A 450 -4.78 -29.76 -19.66
C GLN A 450 -5.32 -29.35 -18.28
N ASN A 451 -4.46 -29.41 -17.26
CA ASN A 451 -4.80 -29.03 -15.91
C ASN A 451 -4.97 -27.52 -15.74
N PHE A 452 -4.40 -26.69 -16.64
CA PHE A 452 -4.68 -25.27 -16.70
C PHE A 452 -6.19 -24.99 -16.74
N CYS A 453 -6.93 -25.74 -17.56
CA CYS A 453 -8.40 -25.65 -17.63
C CYS A 453 -9.10 -26.52 -16.55
N ASN A 454 -8.53 -27.66 -16.18
CA ASN A 454 -9.15 -28.57 -15.22
C ASN A 454 -8.66 -28.28 -13.79
N ASN A 455 -8.75 -27.03 -13.34
CA ASN A 455 -8.40 -26.65 -11.97
C ASN A 455 -9.67 -26.39 -11.15
N GLY A 456 -9.72 -26.90 -9.92
CA GLY A 456 -10.85 -26.72 -9.01
C GLY A 456 -11.01 -25.30 -8.45
N VAL A 457 -10.27 -24.32 -8.96
CA VAL A 457 -10.41 -22.89 -8.62
C VAL A 457 -11.35 -22.22 -9.62
N CYS A 458 -11.11 -22.37 -10.93
CA CYS A 458 -11.85 -21.69 -11.99
C CYS A 458 -13.02 -22.52 -12.55
N HIS A 459 -12.87 -23.84 -12.63
CA HIS A 459 -13.87 -24.74 -13.22
C HIS A 459 -14.51 -25.61 -12.13
N ASN A 460 -15.75 -26.05 -12.37
CA ASN A 460 -16.60 -26.74 -11.40
C ASN A 460 -17.21 -25.86 -10.29
N LEU A 461 -17.21 -24.54 -10.49
CA LEU A 461 -18.04 -23.60 -9.73
C LEU A 461 -19.40 -23.46 -10.42
N SER A 462 -20.49 -23.63 -9.66
CA SER A 462 -21.86 -23.44 -10.15
C SER A 462 -22.43 -22.16 -9.55
N HIS A 463 -23.06 -21.34 -10.38
CA HIS A 463 -23.81 -20.18 -9.92
C HIS A 463 -25.23 -20.22 -10.50
N PRO A 464 -26.24 -19.69 -9.80
CA PRO A 464 -27.62 -19.59 -10.32
C PRO A 464 -27.70 -18.91 -11.70
N PRO A 465 -28.62 -19.30 -12.59
CA PRO A 465 -28.77 -18.65 -13.91
C PRO A 465 -29.15 -17.16 -13.83
N ASP A 466 -29.76 -16.75 -12.73
CA ASP A 466 -30.26 -15.40 -12.45
C ASP A 466 -29.28 -14.55 -11.61
N MET A 467 -28.01 -14.98 -11.49
CA MET A 467 -26.98 -14.30 -10.68
C MET A 467 -26.85 -12.80 -10.93
N LEU A 468 -27.10 -12.32 -12.15
CA LEU A 468 -27.10 -10.88 -12.41
C LEU A 468 -28.05 -10.10 -11.47
N PHE A 469 -29.15 -10.74 -11.04
CA PHE A 469 -30.17 -10.18 -10.17
C PHE A 469 -30.13 -10.74 -8.74
N THR A 470 -29.52 -11.92 -8.53
CA THR A 470 -29.48 -12.61 -7.22
C THR A 470 -28.10 -12.62 -6.56
N HIS A 471 -27.07 -11.99 -7.15
CA HIS A 471 -25.70 -12.00 -6.61
C HIS A 471 -25.59 -11.46 -5.18
N ALA A 472 -26.44 -10.52 -4.75
CA ALA A 472 -26.44 -10.06 -3.36
C ALA A 472 -26.85 -11.16 -2.37
N GLU A 473 -27.85 -11.98 -2.72
CA GLU A 473 -28.30 -13.09 -1.89
C GLU A 473 -27.31 -14.26 -1.91
N GLU A 474 -26.63 -14.48 -3.03
CA GLU A 474 -25.58 -15.47 -3.11
C GLU A 474 -24.34 -15.05 -2.32
N TYR A 475 -23.96 -13.77 -2.40
CA TYR A 475 -22.89 -13.17 -1.57
C TYR A 475 -23.15 -13.40 -0.08
N LYS A 476 -24.40 -13.22 0.40
CA LYS A 476 -24.75 -13.48 1.81
C LYS A 476 -24.56 -14.93 2.23
N LYS A 477 -24.65 -15.89 1.30
CA LYS A 477 -24.55 -17.33 1.60
C LYS A 477 -23.13 -17.85 1.51
N THR A 478 -22.43 -17.51 0.44
CA THR A 478 -21.14 -18.10 0.07
C THR A 478 -19.98 -17.14 0.26
N GLY A 479 -20.26 -15.90 0.67
CA GLY A 479 -19.27 -14.85 0.80
C GLY A 479 -18.80 -14.33 -0.55
N GLU A 480 -17.73 -13.55 -0.49
CA GLU A 480 -17.18 -12.86 -1.66
C GLU A 480 -16.16 -13.68 -2.44
N GLN A 481 -15.59 -14.71 -1.80
CA GLN A 481 -14.44 -15.44 -2.30
C GLN A 481 -14.73 -16.17 -3.61
N VAL A 482 -15.87 -16.87 -3.70
CA VAL A 482 -16.26 -17.60 -4.92
C VAL A 482 -16.45 -16.64 -6.10
N CYS A 483 -16.96 -15.44 -5.82
CA CYS A 483 -17.20 -14.42 -6.84
C CYS A 483 -15.87 -13.85 -7.36
N TYR A 484 -14.93 -13.53 -6.48
CA TYR A 484 -13.66 -12.87 -6.86
C TYR A 484 -12.69 -13.72 -7.64
N THR A 485 -12.85 -15.03 -7.62
CA THR A 485 -12.10 -15.93 -8.50
C THR A 485 -12.27 -15.55 -9.97
N CYS A 486 -13.48 -15.12 -10.37
CA CYS A 486 -13.82 -14.80 -11.76
C CYS A 486 -14.22 -13.33 -11.98
N HIS A 487 -14.72 -12.64 -10.95
CA HIS A 487 -15.23 -11.27 -11.02
C HIS A 487 -14.42 -10.35 -10.11
N GLN A 488 -13.40 -9.69 -10.65
CA GLN A 488 -12.59 -8.73 -9.89
C GLN A 488 -13.44 -7.54 -9.39
N ASN A 489 -12.95 -6.78 -8.40
CA ASN A 489 -13.65 -5.59 -7.85
C ASN A 489 -14.08 -4.60 -8.95
N ILE A 490 -13.29 -4.47 -10.03
CA ILE A 490 -13.60 -3.63 -11.19
C ILE A 490 -14.84 -4.11 -11.97
N THR A 491 -15.21 -5.39 -11.90
CA THR A 491 -16.44 -5.88 -12.52
C THR A 491 -17.67 -5.28 -11.82
N CYS A 492 -17.58 -5.04 -10.51
CA CYS A 492 -18.66 -4.43 -9.72
C CYS A 492 -18.82 -2.94 -10.03
N VAL A 493 -17.74 -2.21 -10.37
CA VAL A 493 -17.83 -0.76 -10.60
C VAL A 493 -18.74 -0.36 -11.75
N ARG A 494 -19.01 -1.30 -12.67
CA ARG A 494 -19.92 -1.09 -13.81
C ARG A 494 -21.36 -0.81 -13.36
N CYS A 495 -21.78 -1.37 -12.23
CA CYS A 495 -23.11 -1.18 -11.63
C CYS A 495 -23.07 -0.38 -10.32
N HIS A 496 -21.94 -0.42 -9.60
CA HIS A 496 -21.74 0.21 -8.30
C HIS A 496 -20.54 1.16 -8.35
N PRO A 497 -20.72 2.46 -8.58
CA PRO A 497 -19.61 3.40 -8.83
C PRO A 497 -18.48 3.39 -7.79
N SER A 498 -18.77 2.98 -6.56
CA SER A 498 -17.80 2.85 -5.46
C SER A 498 -17.13 1.47 -5.35
N GLY A 499 -17.36 0.56 -6.31
CA GLY A 499 -16.85 -0.80 -6.31
C GLY A 499 -17.78 -1.79 -5.63
N VAL A 500 -17.21 -2.77 -4.92
CA VAL A 500 -17.99 -3.80 -4.23
C VAL A 500 -18.80 -3.16 -3.11
N ILE A 501 -20.09 -3.45 -3.04
CA ILE A 501 -20.92 -3.14 -1.88
C ILE A 501 -20.60 -4.16 -0.78
N LYS A 502 -20.05 -3.70 0.34
CA LYS A 502 -19.83 -4.54 1.52
C LYS A 502 -21.17 -4.81 2.19
N ASN A 503 -21.49 -6.08 2.46
CA ASN A 503 -22.78 -6.53 3.03
C ASN A 503 -24.01 -6.01 2.25
N PRO A 504 -24.15 -6.37 0.96
CA PRO A 504 -25.22 -5.90 0.08
C PRO A 504 -26.62 -6.43 0.43
#